data_AF-A0AAT9H528-F1
#
_entry.id   AF-A0AAT9H528-F1
#
_cell.length_a   1.000
_cell.length_b   1.000
_cell.length_c   1.000
_cell.angle_alpha   90.00
_cell.angle_beta   90.00
_cell.angle_gamma   90.00
#
_symmetry.space_group_name_H-M   'P 1'
#
loop_
_entity.id
_entity.type
_entity.pdbx_description
1 polymer ?
#
loop_
_entity_poly.entity_id
_entity_poly.type
_entity_poly.pdbx_seq_one_letter_code
_entity_poly.pdbx_strand_id
1 'polypeptide(L)'
;MPKGGDLHHHFSGSIYAEPLLERAIAEDFYLNTETMEVSKTKPSKGNWQTFSSIKNDGKLAYYEQQIIQAWSAKDYNGVSVPSDDLFFDSFQKFESTIKGHFAEGMLELKKRALTENVSYIETQLSTIPCDMNVSDLADFNAKLRQTVAQKDEKAALKLLDELYQSLQKKEAKKYAADFNTNFIAKLHKDLKIDDERFTMRYQNFVLRFMDPVDLFKNLTIAFISANESKLVAGVNIVSPEHGENSMKDYWLHMVMFKYCHTKFPNVKYTLHAGELTLGLVQPEDLTWHINDAIYIAGANRIGHGVDIAYEANSYDLLRHMAQKNIPIEINLASNEFILKVKENRHPFTLYKEFNVPIVISTDDAGILRTNMTEQYVLLAKRYPDVSYATIKQYVYNSINYSFIQDEAVKKQLIKDLDNRFKAFEAKFSKN
;
A
#
# COMPACT_ATOMS: atom_id res chain seq x y z
N MET A 1 14.71 15.85 -11.95
CA MET A 1 15.60 14.78 -11.46
C MET A 1 14.95 13.44 -11.77
N PRO A 2 15.70 12.38 -12.13
CA PRO A 2 15.20 11.01 -12.11
C PRO A 2 14.76 10.60 -10.70
N LYS A 3 13.68 9.85 -10.57
CA LYS A 3 13.10 9.49 -9.26
C LYS A 3 13.05 7.99 -8.98
N GLY A 4 13.60 7.17 -9.88
CA GLY A 4 13.76 5.74 -9.65
C GLY A 4 12.40 5.06 -9.66
N GLY A 5 11.99 4.51 -8.51
CA GLY A 5 10.73 3.79 -8.35
C GLY A 5 9.91 4.24 -7.15
N ASP A 6 8.63 3.90 -7.19
CA ASP A 6 7.70 4.02 -6.07
C ASP A 6 7.37 2.62 -5.52
N LEU A 7 7.78 2.33 -4.28
CA LEU A 7 7.69 0.98 -3.69
C LEU A 7 6.57 0.80 -2.67
N HIS A 8 5.92 1.90 -2.29
CA HIS A 8 4.80 1.92 -1.36
C HIS A 8 3.72 2.78 -2.01
N HIS A 9 2.88 2.12 -2.81
CA HIS A 9 1.98 2.75 -3.75
C HIS A 9 0.71 1.92 -3.84
N HIS A 10 -0.43 2.50 -3.44
CA HIS A 10 -1.72 1.85 -3.53
C HIS A 10 -2.42 2.27 -4.82
N PHE A 11 -2.82 1.28 -5.62
CA PHE A 11 -3.46 1.54 -6.91
C PHE A 11 -4.71 2.40 -6.77
N SER A 12 -5.57 2.05 -5.80
CA SER A 12 -6.89 2.67 -5.64
C SER A 12 -6.82 4.12 -5.19
N GLY A 13 -5.94 4.49 -4.24
CA GLY A 13 -5.85 5.87 -3.78
C GLY A 13 -4.75 6.69 -4.46
N SER A 14 -3.99 6.11 -5.40
CA SER A 14 -3.08 6.89 -6.27
C SER A 14 -3.74 7.44 -7.54
N ILE A 15 -4.94 6.96 -7.90
CA ILE A 15 -5.76 7.60 -8.94
C ILE A 15 -6.41 8.84 -8.32
N TYR A 16 -6.28 9.98 -9.01
CA TYR A 16 -6.87 11.23 -8.54
C TYR A 16 -8.41 11.17 -8.61
N ALA A 17 -9.07 11.90 -7.71
CA ALA A 17 -10.53 11.91 -7.63
C ALA A 17 -11.20 12.41 -8.93
N GLU A 18 -10.56 13.30 -9.68
CA GLU A 18 -11.12 13.87 -10.92
C GLU A 18 -11.39 12.81 -12.01
N PRO A 19 -10.41 11.99 -12.45
CA PRO A 19 -10.68 10.87 -13.37
C PRO A 19 -11.78 9.91 -12.93
N LEU A 20 -11.87 9.62 -11.63
CA LEU A 20 -12.89 8.73 -11.08
C LEU A 20 -14.29 9.37 -11.18
N LEU A 21 -14.39 10.66 -10.90
CA LEU A 21 -15.62 11.43 -10.98
C LEU A 21 -16.07 11.64 -12.44
N GLU A 22 -15.14 11.98 -13.33
CA GLU A 22 -15.39 12.09 -14.77
C GLU A 22 -16.01 10.80 -15.32
N ARG A 23 -15.50 9.64 -14.89
CA ARG A 23 -16.08 8.33 -15.22
C ARG A 23 -17.48 8.16 -14.65
N ALA A 24 -17.66 8.43 -13.36
CA ALA A 24 -18.97 8.26 -12.70
C ALA A 24 -20.06 9.12 -13.36
N ILE A 25 -19.71 10.33 -13.80
CA ILE A 25 -20.59 11.23 -14.57
C ILE A 25 -20.86 10.64 -15.97
N ALA A 26 -19.82 10.19 -16.67
CA ALA A 26 -19.95 9.68 -18.04
C ALA A 26 -20.80 8.40 -18.14
N GLU A 27 -20.71 7.52 -17.13
CA GLU A 27 -21.48 6.28 -17.04
C GLU A 27 -22.82 6.43 -16.27
N ASP A 28 -23.21 7.66 -15.92
CA ASP A 28 -24.46 7.99 -15.22
C ASP A 28 -24.69 7.22 -13.91
N PHE A 29 -23.65 7.12 -13.08
CA PHE A 29 -23.75 6.45 -11.78
C PHE A 29 -24.77 7.16 -10.86
N TYR A 30 -25.21 6.43 -9.85
CA TYR A 30 -25.94 6.99 -8.72
C TYR A 30 -24.95 7.60 -7.72
N LEU A 31 -25.15 8.88 -7.40
CA LEU A 31 -24.49 9.57 -6.29
C LEU A 31 -25.40 9.56 -5.06
N ASN A 32 -24.86 9.16 -3.91
CA ASN A 32 -25.46 9.44 -2.62
C ASN A 32 -25.20 10.90 -2.25
N THR A 33 -26.25 11.71 -2.20
CA THR A 33 -26.14 13.17 -1.98
C THR A 33 -25.82 13.57 -0.54
N GLU A 34 -25.67 12.61 0.38
CA GLU A 34 -25.26 12.84 1.76
C GLU A 34 -23.81 12.40 1.99
N THR A 35 -23.46 11.19 1.54
CA THR A 35 -22.14 10.58 1.82
C THR A 35 -21.11 10.85 0.73
N MET A 36 -21.56 11.32 -0.43
CA MET A 36 -20.77 11.45 -1.66
C MET A 36 -20.25 10.11 -2.21
N GLU A 37 -20.83 8.99 -1.79
CA GLU A 37 -20.55 7.67 -2.35
C GLU A 37 -21.20 7.51 -3.72
N VAL A 38 -20.58 6.76 -4.63
CA VAL A 38 -21.18 6.41 -5.92
C VAL A 38 -21.39 4.91 -6.11
N SER A 39 -22.43 4.56 -6.86
CA SER A 39 -22.75 3.17 -7.21
C SER A 39 -23.26 3.04 -8.65
N LYS A 40 -22.86 1.96 -9.33
CA LYS A 40 -23.41 1.60 -10.65
C LYS A 40 -24.89 1.19 -10.60
N THR A 41 -25.35 0.62 -9.50
CA THR A 41 -26.74 0.21 -9.32
C THR A 41 -27.38 0.97 -8.17
N LYS A 42 -28.67 1.32 -8.29
CA LYS A 42 -29.37 2.07 -7.25
C LYS A 42 -29.49 1.24 -5.96
N PRO A 43 -28.92 1.70 -4.83
CA PRO A 43 -29.12 1.03 -3.55
C PRO A 43 -30.56 1.21 -3.05
N SER A 44 -31.01 0.26 -2.21
CA SER A 44 -32.40 0.23 -1.71
C SER A 44 -32.70 1.28 -0.63
N LYS A 45 -31.67 1.86 -0.03
CA LYS A 45 -31.76 2.87 1.05
C LYS A 45 -30.82 4.03 0.76
N GLY A 46 -31.15 5.20 1.30
CA GLY A 46 -30.34 6.41 1.17
C GLY A 46 -30.79 7.33 0.03
N ASN A 47 -30.17 8.51 -0.02
CA ASN A 47 -30.53 9.58 -0.94
C ASN A 47 -29.70 9.51 -2.23
N TRP A 48 -30.12 8.65 -3.16
CA TRP A 48 -29.40 8.36 -4.40
C TRP A 48 -30.05 9.02 -5.63
N GLN A 49 -29.25 9.75 -6.40
CA GLN A 49 -29.65 10.40 -7.65
C GLN A 49 -28.62 10.10 -8.74
N THR A 50 -29.05 9.94 -9.99
CA THR A 50 -28.09 9.79 -11.10
C THR A 50 -27.42 11.13 -11.41
N PHE A 51 -26.19 11.10 -11.94
CA PHE A 51 -25.50 12.31 -12.37
C PHE A 51 -26.29 13.10 -13.44
N SER A 52 -27.02 12.42 -14.32
CA SER A 52 -27.91 13.06 -15.30
C SER A 52 -29.06 13.80 -14.63
N SER A 53 -29.66 13.23 -13.59
CA SER A 53 -30.70 13.90 -12.79
C SER A 53 -30.13 15.15 -12.11
N ILE A 54 -28.99 15.02 -11.45
CA ILE A 54 -28.29 16.11 -10.77
C ILE A 54 -27.92 17.24 -11.75
N LYS A 55 -27.49 16.88 -12.96
CA LYS A 55 -27.16 17.82 -14.03
C LYS A 55 -28.40 18.57 -14.52
N ASN A 56 -29.51 17.87 -14.73
CA ASN A 56 -30.78 18.49 -15.14
C ASN A 56 -31.32 19.47 -14.09
N ASP A 57 -31.06 19.18 -12.80
CA ASP A 57 -31.40 20.07 -11.68
C ASP A 57 -30.45 21.28 -11.54
N GLY A 58 -29.41 21.39 -12.38
CA GLY A 58 -28.42 22.47 -12.31
C GLY A 58 -27.46 22.37 -11.12
N LYS A 59 -27.38 21.20 -10.46
CA LYS A 59 -26.60 21.01 -9.21
C LYS A 59 -25.27 20.29 -9.41
N LEU A 60 -24.90 19.93 -10.64
CA LEU A 60 -23.69 19.14 -10.91
C LEU A 60 -22.43 19.79 -10.33
N ALA A 61 -22.16 21.06 -10.65
CA ALA A 61 -20.95 21.75 -10.17
C ALA A 61 -20.87 21.82 -8.63
N TYR A 62 -22.01 21.93 -7.94
CA TYR A 62 -22.06 21.89 -6.48
C TYR A 62 -21.59 20.53 -5.95
N TYR A 63 -22.15 19.43 -6.49
CA TYR A 63 -21.77 18.09 -6.04
C TYR A 63 -20.37 17.69 -6.49
N GLU A 64 -19.88 18.13 -7.64
CA GLU A 64 -18.49 17.89 -8.05
C GLU A 64 -17.51 18.41 -6.99
N GLN A 65 -17.71 19.62 -6.46
CA GLN A 65 -16.87 20.14 -5.39
C GLN A 65 -16.94 19.29 -4.12
N GLN A 66 -18.16 18.90 -3.69
CA GLN A 66 -18.35 18.09 -2.48
C GLN A 66 -17.73 16.70 -2.62
N ILE A 67 -17.85 16.09 -3.81
CA ILE A 67 -17.26 14.79 -4.11
C ILE A 67 -15.75 14.86 -4.01
N ILE A 68 -15.10 15.83 -4.65
CA ILE A 68 -13.64 15.93 -4.61
C ILE A 68 -13.13 16.16 -3.18
N GLN A 69 -13.85 16.93 -2.36
CA GLN A 69 -13.53 17.11 -0.94
C GLN A 69 -13.76 15.84 -0.09
N ALA A 70 -14.73 15.01 -0.47
CA ALA A 70 -15.04 13.77 0.24
C ALA A 70 -14.16 12.58 -0.17
N TRP A 71 -13.55 12.63 -1.36
CA TRP A 71 -12.72 11.58 -1.96
C TRP A 71 -11.21 11.86 -1.87
N SER A 72 -10.82 13.06 -1.42
CA SER A 72 -9.42 13.47 -1.34
C SER A 72 -9.20 14.53 -0.27
N ALA A 73 -7.94 14.80 0.07
CA ALA A 73 -7.50 15.84 0.98
C ALA A 73 -7.73 17.28 0.44
N LYS A 74 -8.50 17.44 -0.66
CA LYS A 74 -8.79 18.77 -1.22
C LYS A 74 -9.52 19.62 -0.19
N ASP A 75 -9.00 20.82 0.05
CA ASP A 75 -9.57 21.81 0.96
C ASP A 75 -9.81 21.29 2.39
N TYR A 76 -9.03 20.31 2.85
CA TYR A 76 -9.07 19.81 4.22
C TYR A 76 -8.50 20.85 5.22
N ASN A 77 -9.23 21.94 5.42
CA ASN A 77 -8.87 23.05 6.31
C ASN A 77 -10.10 23.44 7.12
N GLY A 78 -9.98 23.47 8.46
CA GLY A 78 -11.08 23.86 9.34
C GLY A 78 -12.27 22.88 9.34
N VAL A 79 -12.02 21.62 9.00
CA VAL A 79 -13.03 20.54 9.04
C VAL A 79 -12.99 19.78 10.37
N SER A 80 -14.12 19.19 10.76
CA SER A 80 -14.27 18.46 12.03
C SER A 80 -14.01 16.95 11.93
N VAL A 81 -13.98 16.40 10.72
CA VAL A 81 -13.72 14.96 10.48
C VAL A 81 -12.23 14.70 10.71
N PRO A 82 -11.82 13.68 11.49
CA PRO A 82 -10.43 13.27 11.62
C PRO A 82 -9.79 12.96 10.25
N SER A 83 -8.48 13.12 10.13
CA SER A 83 -7.82 13.03 8.83
C SER A 83 -7.62 11.61 8.35
N ASP A 84 -7.34 10.72 9.28
CA ASP A 84 -7.37 9.28 9.08
C ASP A 84 -8.77 8.81 8.67
N ASP A 85 -9.83 9.28 9.33
CA ASP A 85 -11.21 8.98 8.90
C ASP A 85 -11.47 9.45 7.47
N LEU A 86 -11.13 10.70 7.12
CA LEU A 86 -11.27 11.16 5.72
C LEU A 86 -10.51 10.26 4.75
N PHE A 87 -9.27 9.92 5.09
CA PHE A 87 -8.40 9.11 4.25
C PHE A 87 -8.99 7.72 4.00
N PHE A 88 -9.34 6.98 5.05
CA PHE A 88 -9.82 5.61 4.94
C PHE A 88 -11.27 5.54 4.41
N ASP A 89 -12.13 6.49 4.76
CA ASP A 89 -13.52 6.52 4.27
C ASP A 89 -13.60 6.87 2.77
N SER A 90 -12.57 7.53 2.22
CA SER A 90 -12.56 7.90 0.80
C SER A 90 -12.67 6.68 -0.11
N PHE A 91 -12.01 5.56 0.22
CA PHE A 91 -11.95 4.38 -0.62
C PHE A 91 -13.33 3.80 -0.95
N GLN A 92 -14.19 3.62 0.06
CA GLN A 92 -15.54 3.09 -0.15
C GLN A 92 -16.36 4.01 -1.06
N LYS A 93 -16.19 5.34 -0.93
CA LYS A 93 -17.00 6.32 -1.68
C LYS A 93 -16.78 6.22 -3.19
N PHE A 94 -15.55 5.93 -3.63
CA PHE A 94 -15.21 5.85 -5.04
C PHE A 94 -14.99 4.42 -5.56
N GLU A 95 -14.99 3.37 -4.73
CA GLU A 95 -14.65 2.00 -5.11
C GLU A 95 -15.40 1.52 -6.36
N SER A 96 -16.69 1.83 -6.47
CA SER A 96 -17.53 1.43 -7.61
C SER A 96 -17.02 1.98 -8.95
N THR A 97 -16.24 3.06 -8.95
CA THR A 97 -15.63 3.64 -10.17
C THR A 97 -14.39 2.88 -10.61
N ILE A 98 -13.71 2.19 -9.70
CA ILE A 98 -12.49 1.42 -9.98
C ILE A 98 -12.84 0.03 -10.53
N LYS A 99 -13.89 -0.59 -9.98
CA LYS A 99 -14.28 -1.96 -10.35
C LYS A 99 -14.59 -2.07 -11.84
N GLY A 100 -13.76 -2.86 -12.53
CA GLY A 100 -13.85 -3.08 -13.99
C GLY A 100 -13.04 -2.11 -14.84
N HIS A 101 -12.30 -1.17 -14.23
CA HIS A 101 -11.56 -0.12 -14.93
C HIS A 101 -10.08 -0.03 -14.51
N PHE A 102 -9.49 -1.19 -14.19
CA PHE A 102 -8.07 -1.27 -13.85
C PHE A 102 -7.17 -0.81 -15.00
N ALA A 103 -7.58 -1.06 -16.24
CA ALA A 103 -6.79 -0.73 -17.43
C ALA A 103 -6.51 0.78 -17.55
N GLU A 104 -7.57 1.58 -17.42
CA GLU A 104 -7.50 3.03 -17.51
C GLU A 104 -6.67 3.61 -16.35
N GLY A 105 -6.88 3.10 -15.13
CA GLY A 105 -6.09 3.52 -13.96
C GLY A 105 -4.61 3.20 -14.12
N MET A 106 -4.26 2.00 -14.60
CA MET A 106 -2.86 1.61 -14.81
C MET A 106 -2.16 2.47 -15.87
N LEU A 107 -2.87 2.80 -16.96
CA LEU A 107 -2.35 3.69 -18.00
C LEU A 107 -2.18 5.13 -17.49
N GLU A 108 -3.11 5.61 -16.65
CA GLU A 108 -2.98 6.91 -16.02
C GLU A 108 -1.76 6.98 -15.10
N LEU A 109 -1.58 6.00 -14.22
CA LEU A 109 -0.45 5.92 -13.30
C LEU A 109 0.88 5.87 -14.07
N LYS A 110 0.96 5.05 -15.13
CA LYS A 110 2.12 5.03 -16.04
C LYS A 110 2.40 6.41 -16.65
N LYS A 111 1.37 7.10 -17.15
CA LYS A 111 1.51 8.43 -17.75
C LYS A 111 2.02 9.46 -16.73
N ARG A 112 1.52 9.42 -15.49
CA ARG A 112 1.99 10.28 -14.39
C ARG A 112 3.44 9.99 -14.04
N ALA A 113 3.78 8.71 -13.82
CA ALA A 113 5.15 8.28 -13.54
C ALA A 113 6.16 8.78 -14.60
N LEU A 114 5.83 8.63 -15.88
CA LEU A 114 6.66 9.12 -16.98
C LEU A 114 6.84 10.65 -16.97
N THR A 115 5.79 11.39 -16.61
CA THR A 115 5.82 12.86 -16.50
C THR A 115 6.71 13.30 -15.32
N GLU A 116 6.68 12.54 -14.23
CA GLU A 116 7.48 12.81 -13.02
C GLU A 116 8.89 12.23 -13.07
N ASN A 117 9.24 11.54 -14.17
CA ASN A 117 10.52 10.85 -14.35
C ASN A 117 10.76 9.73 -13.32
N VAL A 118 9.68 9.02 -12.99
CA VAL A 118 9.66 7.73 -12.28
C VAL A 118 9.70 6.62 -13.32
N SER A 119 10.62 5.67 -13.17
CA SER A 119 10.82 4.54 -14.08
C SER A 119 10.18 3.24 -13.61
N TYR A 120 9.80 3.14 -12.33
CA TYR A 120 9.29 1.90 -11.76
C TYR A 120 8.15 2.15 -10.76
N ILE A 121 7.12 1.32 -10.78
CA ILE A 121 6.10 1.26 -9.71
C ILE A 121 5.94 -0.18 -9.25
N GLU A 122 5.97 -0.39 -7.94
CA GLU A 122 5.54 -1.62 -7.28
C GLU A 122 4.22 -1.34 -6.56
N THR A 123 3.08 -1.60 -7.22
CA THR A 123 1.77 -1.16 -6.72
C THR A 123 1.04 -2.27 -5.97
N GLN A 124 0.50 -1.95 -4.81
CA GLN A 124 -0.55 -2.73 -4.16
C GLN A 124 -1.83 -2.59 -5.00
N LEU A 125 -2.17 -3.63 -5.76
CA LEU A 125 -3.16 -3.53 -6.84
C LEU A 125 -4.59 -3.79 -6.35
N SER A 126 -4.81 -4.96 -5.78
CA SER A 126 -6.10 -5.40 -5.27
C SER A 126 -5.94 -6.61 -4.34
N THR A 127 -7.00 -6.92 -3.61
CA THR A 127 -7.19 -8.29 -3.10
C THR A 127 -7.45 -9.23 -4.28
N ILE A 128 -7.22 -10.53 -4.09
CA ILE A 128 -7.57 -11.55 -5.08
C ILE A 128 -9.06 -11.90 -4.89
N PRO A 129 -9.92 -11.74 -5.91
CA PRO A 129 -11.31 -12.16 -5.83
C PRO A 129 -11.41 -13.64 -5.47
N CYS A 130 -12.13 -13.94 -4.39
CA CYS A 130 -12.26 -15.30 -3.88
C CYS A 130 -13.66 -15.51 -3.29
N ASP A 131 -14.42 -16.40 -3.91
CA ASP A 131 -15.75 -16.84 -3.47
C ASP A 131 -15.70 -18.16 -2.67
N MET A 132 -14.50 -18.60 -2.26
CA MET A 132 -14.30 -19.83 -1.50
C MET A 132 -15.08 -19.78 -0.18
N ASN A 133 -15.99 -20.73 -0.02
CA ASN A 133 -16.76 -20.89 1.21
C ASN A 133 -15.89 -21.52 2.31
N VAL A 134 -15.72 -20.78 3.41
CA VAL A 134 -14.96 -21.16 4.61
C VAL A 134 -15.82 -21.15 5.88
N SER A 135 -17.15 -21.17 5.75
CA SER A 135 -18.05 -21.17 6.92
C SER A 135 -17.89 -22.42 7.78
N ASP A 136 -17.51 -23.55 7.18
CA ASP A 136 -17.16 -24.81 7.85
C ASP A 136 -15.88 -24.70 8.69
N LEU A 137 -15.08 -23.65 8.51
CA LEU A 137 -13.84 -23.40 9.23
C LEU A 137 -13.98 -22.31 10.29
N ALA A 138 -15.18 -21.74 10.49
CA ALA A 138 -15.39 -20.57 11.36
C ALA A 138 -14.91 -20.77 12.81
N ASP A 139 -14.96 -22.00 13.35
CA ASP A 139 -14.47 -22.33 14.69
C ASP A 139 -12.97 -22.04 14.88
N PHE A 140 -12.18 -22.02 13.78
CA PHE A 140 -10.77 -21.66 13.86
C PHE A 140 -10.55 -20.21 14.28
N ASN A 141 -11.50 -19.30 14.03
CA ASN A 141 -11.38 -17.90 14.47
C ASN A 141 -11.21 -17.82 15.99
N ALA A 142 -12.04 -18.54 16.75
CA ALA A 142 -11.95 -18.58 18.21
C ALA A 142 -10.69 -19.31 18.69
N LYS A 143 -10.34 -20.45 18.07
CA LYS A 143 -9.15 -21.24 18.41
C LYS A 143 -7.87 -20.45 18.20
N LEU A 144 -7.74 -19.74 17.07
CA LEU A 144 -6.58 -18.91 16.78
C LEU A 144 -6.50 -17.74 17.78
N ARG A 145 -7.60 -17.05 18.07
CA ARG A 145 -7.62 -15.99 19.09
C ARG A 145 -7.25 -16.47 20.50
N GLN A 146 -7.55 -17.73 20.83
CA GLN A 146 -7.06 -18.34 22.07
C GLN A 146 -5.53 -18.45 22.10
N THR A 147 -4.89 -18.77 20.98
CA THR A 147 -3.41 -18.79 20.90
C THR A 147 -2.81 -17.40 21.05
N VAL A 148 -3.50 -16.35 20.58
CA VAL A 148 -3.07 -14.95 20.77
C VAL A 148 -3.04 -14.59 22.25
N ALA A 149 -4.11 -14.90 22.98
CA ALA A 149 -4.20 -14.65 24.42
C ALA A 149 -3.10 -15.36 25.22
N GLN A 150 -2.59 -16.49 24.71
CA GLN A 150 -1.54 -17.29 25.33
C GLN A 150 -0.14 -17.01 24.77
N LYS A 151 -0.03 -16.20 23.69
CA LYS A 151 1.17 -16.06 22.84
C LYS A 151 1.79 -17.42 22.45
N ASP A 152 0.95 -18.43 22.22
CA ASP A 152 1.38 -19.80 21.88
C ASP A 152 1.59 -19.94 20.36
N GLU A 153 2.78 -19.55 19.90
CA GLU A 153 3.15 -19.64 18.48
C GLU A 153 3.07 -21.08 17.96
N LYS A 154 3.44 -22.07 18.77
CA LYS A 154 3.46 -23.47 18.34
C LYS A 154 2.05 -23.98 18.06
N ALA A 155 1.10 -23.67 18.95
CA ALA A 155 -0.30 -24.00 18.75
C ALA A 155 -0.88 -23.25 17.53
N ALA A 156 -0.54 -21.97 17.37
CA ALA A 156 -0.97 -21.18 16.22
C ALA A 156 -0.49 -21.81 14.91
N LEU A 157 0.80 -22.12 14.78
CA LEU A 157 1.36 -22.75 13.59
C LEU A 157 0.72 -24.11 13.26
N LYS A 158 0.35 -24.90 14.27
CA LYS A 158 -0.37 -26.16 14.07
C LYS A 158 -1.77 -25.92 13.48
N LEU A 159 -2.52 -24.97 14.04
CA LEU A 159 -3.85 -24.61 13.54
C LEU A 159 -3.79 -24.04 12.12
N LEU A 160 -2.78 -23.22 11.82
CA LEU A 160 -2.53 -22.70 10.48
C LEU A 160 -2.18 -23.80 9.47
N ASP A 161 -1.47 -24.86 9.88
CA ASP A 161 -1.23 -26.03 9.02
C ASP A 161 -2.52 -26.77 8.69
N GLU A 162 -3.38 -27.02 9.68
CA GLU A 162 -4.70 -27.63 9.47
C GLU A 162 -5.59 -26.78 8.54
N LEU A 163 -5.62 -25.46 8.73
CA LEU A 163 -6.32 -24.53 7.84
C LEU A 163 -5.74 -24.57 6.43
N TYR A 164 -4.41 -24.50 6.28
CA TYR A 164 -3.75 -24.54 4.98
C TYR A 164 -4.12 -25.81 4.20
N GLN A 165 -4.09 -26.99 4.83
CA GLN A 165 -4.51 -28.23 4.17
C GLN A 165 -5.98 -28.20 3.75
N SER A 166 -6.84 -27.54 4.53
CA SER A 166 -8.27 -27.38 4.21
C SER A 166 -8.47 -26.44 3.02
N LEU A 167 -7.73 -25.32 2.97
CA LEU A 167 -7.74 -24.37 1.85
C LEU A 167 -7.21 -25.00 0.56
N GLN A 168 -6.18 -25.85 0.64
CA GLN A 168 -5.66 -26.58 -0.53
C GLN A 168 -6.71 -27.55 -1.11
N LYS A 169 -7.48 -28.24 -0.25
CA LYS A 169 -8.60 -29.10 -0.69
C LYS A 169 -9.75 -28.30 -1.31
N LYS A 170 -9.90 -27.03 -0.96
CA LYS A 170 -10.87 -26.07 -1.53
C LYS A 170 -10.31 -25.31 -2.74
N GLU A 171 -9.26 -25.84 -3.38
CA GLU A 171 -8.65 -25.31 -4.60
C GLU A 171 -8.07 -23.88 -4.48
N ALA A 172 -7.49 -23.49 -3.34
CA ALA A 172 -6.87 -22.16 -3.16
C ALA A 172 -5.93 -21.74 -4.31
N LYS A 173 -5.15 -22.69 -4.86
CA LYS A 173 -4.26 -22.47 -5.99
C LYS A 173 -4.97 -22.00 -7.27
N LYS A 174 -6.22 -22.42 -7.50
CA LYS A 174 -7.00 -22.03 -8.68
C LYS A 174 -7.26 -20.52 -8.70
N TYR A 175 -7.59 -19.92 -7.56
CA TYR A 175 -7.81 -18.48 -7.43
C TYR A 175 -6.54 -17.68 -7.74
N ALA A 176 -5.39 -18.12 -7.23
CA ALA A 176 -4.10 -17.51 -7.54
C ALA A 176 -3.75 -17.61 -9.03
N ALA A 177 -3.93 -18.80 -9.63
CA ALA A 177 -3.62 -19.03 -11.05
C ALA A 177 -4.54 -18.23 -11.99
N ASP A 178 -5.83 -18.16 -11.68
CA ASP A 178 -6.83 -17.38 -12.42
C ASP A 178 -6.50 -15.89 -12.36
N PHE A 179 -6.25 -15.35 -11.17
CA PHE A 179 -5.84 -13.95 -10.98
C PHE A 179 -4.54 -13.64 -11.74
N ASN A 180 -3.53 -14.50 -11.64
CA ASN A 180 -2.26 -14.30 -12.32
C ASN A 180 -2.41 -14.30 -13.85
N THR A 181 -3.20 -15.21 -14.40
CA THR A 181 -3.28 -15.44 -15.86
C THR A 181 -4.32 -14.55 -16.52
N ASN A 182 -5.55 -14.58 -16.01
CA ASN A 182 -6.72 -14.00 -16.66
C ASN A 182 -6.91 -12.51 -16.30
N PHE A 183 -6.28 -12.06 -15.20
CA PHE A 183 -6.29 -10.66 -14.80
C PHE A 183 -4.91 -9.99 -14.98
N ILE A 184 -3.92 -10.33 -14.17
CA ILE A 184 -2.62 -9.63 -14.15
C ILE A 184 -1.88 -9.74 -15.49
N ALA A 185 -1.57 -10.96 -15.94
CA ALA A 185 -0.75 -11.15 -17.14
C ALA A 185 -1.46 -10.64 -18.40
N LYS A 186 -2.78 -10.84 -18.48
CA LYS A 186 -3.62 -10.32 -19.56
C LYS A 186 -3.57 -8.80 -19.61
N LEU A 187 -3.91 -8.11 -18.52
CA LEU A 187 -3.89 -6.64 -18.47
C LEU A 187 -2.49 -6.09 -18.76
N HIS A 188 -1.46 -6.65 -18.12
CA HIS A 188 -0.09 -6.18 -18.28
C HIS A 188 0.37 -6.26 -19.75
N LYS A 189 0.06 -7.37 -20.43
CA LYS A 189 0.38 -7.58 -21.84
C LYS A 189 -0.44 -6.69 -22.77
N ASP A 190 -1.76 -6.68 -22.60
CA ASP A 190 -2.69 -5.96 -23.49
C ASP A 190 -2.41 -4.45 -23.47
N LEU A 191 -2.06 -3.91 -22.30
CA LEU A 191 -1.77 -2.49 -22.10
C LEU A 191 -0.32 -2.11 -22.39
N LYS A 192 0.57 -3.09 -22.67
CA LYS A 192 2.02 -2.88 -22.83
C LYS A 192 2.59 -2.04 -21.68
N ILE A 193 2.32 -2.48 -20.45
CA ILE A 193 2.66 -1.73 -19.25
C ILE A 193 4.16 -1.48 -19.16
N ASP A 194 4.97 -2.52 -19.32
CA ASP A 194 6.41 -2.37 -19.45
C ASP A 194 6.77 -1.82 -20.85
N ASP A 195 7.64 -0.82 -20.89
CA ASP A 195 8.28 -0.30 -22.10
C ASP A 195 9.73 0.15 -21.82
N GLU A 196 10.37 0.80 -22.79
CA GLU A 196 11.75 1.29 -22.67
C GLU A 196 11.97 2.33 -21.55
N ARG A 197 10.91 2.96 -21.04
CA ARG A 197 11.00 4.04 -20.06
C ARG A 197 10.37 3.71 -18.71
N PHE A 198 9.46 2.74 -18.66
CA PHE A 198 8.66 2.42 -17.49
C PHE A 198 8.46 0.92 -17.28
N THR A 199 8.42 0.50 -16.02
CA THR A 199 8.15 -0.88 -15.59
C THR A 199 7.16 -0.86 -14.42
N MET A 200 6.25 -1.83 -14.35
CA MET A 200 5.35 -1.99 -13.20
C MET A 200 5.28 -3.44 -12.72
N ARG A 201 5.35 -3.63 -11.40
CA ARG A 201 5.03 -4.93 -10.77
C ARG A 201 3.95 -4.72 -9.71
N TYR A 202 3.37 -5.83 -9.27
CA TYR A 202 2.19 -5.82 -8.41
C TYR A 202 2.50 -6.46 -7.06
N GLN A 203 1.88 -5.93 -6.01
CA GLN A 203 1.72 -6.62 -4.75
C GLN A 203 0.25 -6.97 -4.56
N ASN A 204 0.02 -8.19 -4.10
CA ASN A 204 -1.26 -8.55 -3.53
C ASN A 204 -1.29 -8.08 -2.08
N PHE A 205 -2.46 -7.74 -1.55
CA PHE A 205 -2.59 -7.39 -0.15
C PHE A 205 -3.76 -8.10 0.51
N VAL A 206 -3.71 -8.18 1.84
CA VAL A 206 -4.82 -8.60 2.70
C VAL A 206 -5.26 -7.43 3.58
N LEU A 207 -6.50 -7.49 4.06
CA LEU A 207 -7.09 -6.44 4.90
C LEU A 207 -7.07 -6.90 6.36
N ARG A 208 -6.38 -6.16 7.23
CA ARG A 208 -6.16 -6.56 8.63
C ARG A 208 -7.39 -6.51 9.53
N PHE A 209 -8.51 -5.97 9.04
CA PHE A 209 -9.78 -5.97 9.79
C PHE A 209 -10.56 -7.29 9.66
N MET A 210 -10.18 -8.17 8.73
CA MET A 210 -10.86 -9.45 8.51
C MET A 210 -10.72 -10.40 9.69
N ASP A 211 -11.67 -11.31 9.87
CA ASP A 211 -11.52 -12.40 10.82
C ASP A 211 -10.34 -13.33 10.43
N PRO A 212 -9.71 -14.01 11.42
CA PRO A 212 -8.50 -14.80 11.21
C PRO A 212 -8.54 -15.79 10.04
N VAL A 213 -9.65 -16.51 9.87
CA VAL A 213 -9.81 -17.50 8.79
C VAL A 213 -9.86 -16.84 7.42
N ASP A 214 -10.60 -15.74 7.28
CA ASP A 214 -10.69 -15.00 6.01
C ASP A 214 -9.38 -14.33 5.65
N LEU A 215 -8.69 -13.72 6.63
CA LEU A 215 -7.38 -13.13 6.42
C LEU A 215 -6.37 -14.21 5.98
N PHE A 216 -6.31 -15.34 6.69
CA PHE A 216 -5.36 -16.40 6.36
C PHE A 216 -5.65 -17.07 5.01
N LYS A 217 -6.93 -17.23 4.65
CA LYS A 217 -7.35 -17.66 3.30
C LYS A 217 -6.78 -16.73 2.24
N ASN A 218 -7.05 -15.43 2.36
CA ASN A 218 -6.60 -14.44 1.38
C ASN A 218 -5.06 -14.34 1.35
N LEU A 219 -4.41 -14.45 2.50
CA LEU A 219 -2.95 -14.42 2.61
C LEU A 219 -2.31 -15.63 1.92
N THR A 220 -2.85 -16.83 2.16
CA THR A 220 -2.40 -18.06 1.51
C THR A 220 -2.50 -17.94 -0.02
N ILE A 221 -3.63 -17.46 -0.53
CA ILE A 221 -3.83 -17.26 -1.97
C ILE A 221 -2.88 -16.19 -2.52
N ALA A 222 -2.65 -15.09 -1.80
CA ALA A 222 -1.71 -14.04 -2.18
C ALA A 222 -0.26 -14.55 -2.28
N PHE A 223 0.17 -15.38 -1.33
CA PHE A 223 1.50 -16.01 -1.36
C PHE A 223 1.65 -17.02 -2.50
N ILE A 224 0.63 -17.85 -2.77
CA ILE A 224 0.63 -18.74 -3.95
C ILE A 224 0.77 -17.91 -5.23
N SER A 225 -0.01 -16.82 -5.35
CA SER A 225 0.03 -15.93 -6.51
C SER A 225 1.42 -15.30 -6.73
N ALA A 226 2.05 -14.75 -5.68
CA ALA A 226 3.39 -14.17 -5.75
C ALA A 226 4.48 -15.21 -6.06
N ASN A 227 4.32 -16.44 -5.56
CA ASN A 227 5.27 -17.52 -5.85
C ASN A 227 5.19 -18.01 -7.31
N GLU A 228 4.02 -17.94 -7.94
CA GLU A 228 3.78 -18.50 -9.29
C GLU A 228 3.86 -17.45 -10.41
N SER A 229 3.91 -16.15 -10.10
CA SER A 229 3.95 -15.08 -11.09
C SER A 229 5.15 -14.15 -10.91
N LYS A 230 5.92 -13.95 -11.99
CA LYS A 230 7.01 -12.96 -12.02
C LYS A 230 6.51 -11.51 -12.03
N LEU A 231 5.23 -11.29 -12.33
CA LEU A 231 4.61 -9.95 -12.32
C LEU A 231 4.15 -9.55 -10.92
N VAL A 232 3.83 -10.52 -10.07
CA VAL A 232 3.46 -10.31 -8.67
C VAL A 232 4.74 -10.38 -7.83
N ALA A 233 5.27 -9.22 -7.48
CA ALA A 233 6.56 -9.07 -6.83
C ALA A 233 6.51 -9.41 -5.33
N GLY A 234 5.37 -9.19 -4.67
CA GLY A 234 5.25 -9.51 -3.25
C GLY A 234 3.85 -9.47 -2.68
N VAL A 235 3.78 -9.56 -1.35
CA VAL A 235 2.54 -9.55 -0.56
C VAL A 235 2.62 -8.44 0.49
N ASN A 236 1.48 -7.85 0.84
CA ASN A 236 1.37 -6.78 1.83
C ASN A 236 0.12 -6.96 2.72
N ILE A 237 0.00 -6.16 3.76
CA ILE A 237 -1.17 -6.08 4.65
C ILE A 237 -1.50 -4.60 4.92
N VAL A 238 -2.72 -4.21 4.60
CA VAL A 238 -3.17 -2.80 4.59
C VAL A 238 -4.39 -2.61 5.51
N SER A 239 -5.04 -1.44 5.45
CA SER A 239 -6.11 -0.96 6.35
C SER A 239 -5.60 -0.42 7.69
N PRO A 240 -6.41 0.35 8.46
CA PRO A 240 -5.96 1.03 9.67
C PRO A 240 -5.28 0.10 10.66
N GLU A 241 -4.02 0.39 11.00
CA GLU A 241 -3.25 -0.40 11.96
C GLU A 241 -3.85 -0.34 13.36
N HIS A 242 -4.42 0.81 13.74
CA HIS A 242 -5.07 1.05 15.03
C HIS A 242 -6.50 0.50 15.15
N GLY A 243 -7.03 -0.18 14.13
CA GLY A 243 -8.38 -0.75 14.16
C GLY A 243 -8.54 -1.86 15.21
N GLU A 244 -9.76 -2.10 15.69
CA GLU A 244 -10.03 -3.06 16.78
C GLU A 244 -9.49 -4.47 16.46
N ASN A 245 -9.88 -5.04 15.32
CA ASN A 245 -9.38 -6.35 14.88
C ASN A 245 -7.88 -6.30 14.53
N SER A 246 -7.43 -5.20 13.94
CA SER A 246 -6.03 -4.96 13.57
C SER A 246 -5.09 -5.14 14.76
N MET A 247 -5.41 -4.47 15.87
CA MET A 247 -4.63 -4.48 17.11
C MET A 247 -4.77 -5.81 17.84
N LYS A 248 -6.00 -6.31 17.96
CA LYS A 248 -6.31 -7.57 18.64
C LYS A 248 -5.59 -8.76 18.04
N ASP A 249 -5.55 -8.84 16.70
CA ASP A 249 -5.02 -9.99 15.96
C ASP A 249 -3.61 -9.72 15.38
N TYR A 250 -2.95 -8.58 15.69
CA TYR A 250 -1.66 -8.22 15.07
C TYR A 250 -0.59 -9.29 15.18
N TRP A 251 -0.35 -9.80 16.39
CA TRP A 251 0.63 -10.87 16.61
C TRP A 251 0.31 -12.11 15.77
N LEU A 252 -0.98 -12.44 15.63
CA LEU A 252 -1.42 -13.55 14.79
C LEU A 252 -1.16 -13.27 13.31
N HIS A 253 -1.37 -12.04 12.83
CA HIS A 253 -1.00 -11.65 11.47
C HIS A 253 0.49 -11.93 11.22
N MET A 254 1.38 -11.58 12.15
CA MET A 254 2.81 -11.82 12.00
C MET A 254 3.13 -13.32 11.94
N VAL A 255 2.49 -14.13 12.78
CA VAL A 255 2.62 -15.60 12.76
C VAL A 255 2.06 -16.20 11.46
N MET A 256 0.99 -15.63 10.90
CA MET A 256 0.45 -16.05 9.59
C MET A 256 1.44 -15.78 8.46
N PHE A 257 2.07 -14.60 8.42
CA PHE A 257 3.14 -14.30 7.45
C PHE A 257 4.33 -15.24 7.61
N LYS A 258 4.77 -15.47 8.86
CA LYS A 258 5.82 -16.45 9.18
C LYS A 258 5.49 -17.84 8.63
N TYR A 259 4.27 -18.32 8.90
CA TYR A 259 3.80 -19.61 8.40
C TYR A 259 3.83 -19.67 6.87
N CYS A 260 3.26 -18.66 6.19
CA CYS A 260 3.26 -18.59 4.74
C CYS A 260 4.68 -18.57 4.16
N HIS A 261 5.61 -17.83 4.77
CA HIS A 261 7.01 -17.81 4.36
C HIS A 261 7.67 -19.19 4.44
N THR A 262 7.32 -20.02 5.44
CA THR A 262 7.84 -21.41 5.50
C THR A 262 7.39 -22.28 4.33
N LYS A 263 6.22 -22.01 3.75
CA LYS A 263 5.69 -22.72 2.58
C LYS A 263 6.18 -22.11 1.26
N PHE A 264 6.48 -20.82 1.26
CA PHE A 264 6.86 -20.05 0.07
C PHE A 264 8.10 -19.16 0.35
N PRO A 265 9.29 -19.75 0.56
CA PRO A 265 10.47 -19.04 1.06
C PRO A 265 11.04 -17.97 0.10
N ASN A 266 10.66 -18.02 -1.17
CA ASN A 266 11.09 -17.05 -2.18
C ASN A 266 10.17 -15.83 -2.27
N VAL A 267 8.95 -15.90 -1.71
CA VAL A 267 8.00 -14.77 -1.74
C VAL A 267 8.48 -13.67 -0.83
N LYS A 268 8.53 -12.45 -1.36
CA LYS A 268 8.86 -11.25 -0.62
C LYS A 268 7.60 -10.56 -0.12
N TYR A 269 7.70 -9.89 1.01
CA TYR A 269 6.61 -9.12 1.59
C TYR A 269 7.12 -7.90 2.32
N THR A 270 6.34 -6.83 2.22
CA THR A 270 6.46 -5.61 3.02
C THR A 270 5.23 -5.52 3.90
N LEU A 271 5.37 -4.98 5.11
CA LEU A 271 4.25 -4.84 6.04
C LEU A 271 4.09 -3.36 6.40
N HIS A 272 2.86 -2.85 6.34
CA HIS A 272 2.55 -1.61 7.06
C HIS A 272 2.67 -1.93 8.55
N ALA A 273 3.69 -1.35 9.18
CA ALA A 273 3.99 -1.57 10.57
C ALA A 273 4.51 -0.29 11.20
N GLY A 274 3.95 0.05 12.35
CA GLY A 274 4.30 1.26 13.07
C GLY A 274 3.77 2.53 12.42
N GLU A 275 2.70 2.46 11.63
CA GLU A 275 1.94 3.64 11.19
C GLU A 275 1.03 4.13 12.33
N LEU A 276 1.65 4.40 13.48
CA LEU A 276 1.01 4.75 14.73
C LEU A 276 1.71 5.97 15.35
N THR A 277 1.00 6.67 16.23
CA THR A 277 1.54 7.82 16.97
C THR A 277 0.85 7.97 18.32
N LEU A 278 1.49 8.66 19.26
CA LEU A 278 0.84 9.12 20.48
C LEU A 278 -0.42 9.94 20.13
N GLY A 279 -1.51 9.64 20.83
CA GLY A 279 -2.82 10.25 20.62
C GLY A 279 -3.74 9.46 19.68
N LEU A 280 -3.18 8.59 18.83
CA LEU A 280 -3.96 7.64 18.02
C LEU A 280 -4.20 6.32 18.77
N VAL A 281 -3.18 5.85 19.49
CA VAL A 281 -3.23 4.65 20.35
C VAL A 281 -2.62 4.94 21.73
N GLN A 282 -2.78 4.01 22.66
CA GLN A 282 -2.17 4.10 24.00
C GLN A 282 -0.63 3.95 23.88
N PRO A 283 0.16 4.54 24.80
CA PRO A 283 1.62 4.44 24.73
C PRO A 283 2.16 3.00 24.69
N GLU A 284 1.51 2.07 25.38
CA GLU A 284 1.88 0.65 25.43
C GLU A 284 1.70 -0.05 24.07
N ASP A 285 0.81 0.47 23.25
CA ASP A 285 0.54 -0.02 21.90
C ASP A 285 1.56 0.51 20.87
N LEU A 286 2.52 1.35 21.24
CA LEU A 286 3.55 1.85 20.31
C LEU A 286 4.88 1.07 20.38
N THR A 287 4.96 0.02 21.21
CA THR A 287 6.26 -0.48 21.66
C THR A 287 6.73 -1.77 20.98
N TRP A 288 6.05 -2.26 19.94
CA TRP A 288 6.27 -3.62 19.44
C TRP A 288 5.91 -3.92 17.96
N HIS A 289 5.22 -3.04 17.24
CA HIS A 289 4.67 -3.35 15.91
C HIS A 289 5.75 -3.62 14.85
N ILE A 290 6.70 -2.69 14.68
CA ILE A 290 7.83 -2.84 13.76
C ILE A 290 8.72 -3.99 14.20
N ASN A 291 8.94 -4.16 15.51
CA ASN A 291 9.71 -5.26 16.05
C ASN A 291 9.11 -6.62 15.65
N ASP A 292 7.81 -6.82 15.86
CA ASP A 292 7.13 -8.09 15.54
C ASP A 292 7.05 -8.32 14.02
N ALA A 293 6.85 -7.26 13.22
CA ALA A 293 6.92 -7.32 11.76
C ALA A 293 8.28 -7.84 11.26
N ILE A 294 9.38 -7.47 11.92
CA ILE A 294 10.72 -7.92 11.54
C ILE A 294 11.05 -9.29 12.14
N TYR A 295 10.93 -9.47 13.45
CA TYR A 295 11.45 -10.65 14.15
C TYR A 295 10.50 -11.86 14.10
N ILE A 296 9.19 -11.64 14.06
CA ILE A 296 8.21 -12.73 13.98
C ILE A 296 7.87 -12.99 12.52
N ALA A 297 7.36 -11.97 11.81
CA ALA A 297 6.92 -12.16 10.44
C ALA A 297 8.07 -12.32 9.45
N GLY A 298 9.23 -11.67 9.68
CA GLY A 298 10.36 -11.71 8.74
C GLY A 298 10.21 -10.73 7.57
N ALA A 299 9.56 -9.58 7.77
CA ALA A 299 9.30 -8.59 6.73
C ALA A 299 10.58 -8.20 5.97
N ASN A 300 10.47 -8.10 4.64
CA ASN A 300 11.60 -7.70 3.80
C ASN A 300 11.75 -6.19 3.68
N ARG A 301 10.67 -5.43 3.90
CA ARG A 301 10.62 -3.98 4.04
C ARG A 301 9.55 -3.60 5.06
N ILE A 302 9.66 -2.40 5.64
CA ILE A 302 8.66 -1.83 6.53
C ILE A 302 8.03 -0.62 5.85
N GLY A 303 6.70 -0.59 5.80
CA GLY A 303 5.92 0.58 5.38
C GLY A 303 5.72 1.55 6.54
N HIS A 304 5.94 2.85 6.30
CA HIS A 304 5.77 3.96 7.25
C HIS A 304 6.77 3.96 8.42
N GLY A 305 6.65 3.04 9.38
CA GLY A 305 7.51 2.93 10.57
C GLY A 305 7.63 4.22 11.39
N VAL A 306 6.51 4.91 11.61
CA VAL A 306 6.46 6.21 12.29
C VAL A 306 6.69 6.08 13.80
N ASP A 307 6.27 4.97 14.42
CA ASP A 307 6.39 4.77 15.86
C ASP A 307 7.74 4.22 16.35
N ILE A 308 8.73 4.06 15.47
CA ILE A 308 10.05 3.44 15.78
C ILE A 308 10.77 4.03 17.00
N ALA A 309 10.51 5.29 17.35
CA ALA A 309 11.09 5.92 18.54
C ALA A 309 10.49 5.39 19.87
N TYR A 310 9.30 4.80 19.82
CA TYR A 310 8.55 4.25 20.95
C TYR A 310 8.73 2.73 21.11
N GLU A 311 9.24 2.05 20.09
CA GLU A 311 9.62 0.64 20.14
C GLU A 311 10.48 0.35 21.38
N ALA A 312 10.13 -0.70 22.14
CA ALA A 312 10.76 -0.99 23.43
C ALA A 312 12.28 -1.17 23.33
N ASN A 313 12.75 -1.67 22.19
CA ASN A 313 14.17 -1.87 21.87
C ASN A 313 14.58 -1.11 20.59
N SER A 314 14.07 0.10 20.40
CA SER A 314 14.22 0.90 19.16
C SER A 314 15.64 0.94 18.59
N TYR A 315 16.66 1.22 19.41
CA TYR A 315 18.06 1.29 18.93
C TYR A 315 18.63 -0.05 18.47
N ASP A 316 18.24 -1.16 19.09
CA ASP A 316 18.68 -2.49 18.65
C ASP A 316 17.94 -2.90 17.38
N LEU A 317 16.65 -2.57 17.29
CA LEU A 317 15.85 -2.76 16.09
C LEU A 317 16.41 -1.98 14.90
N LEU A 318 16.74 -0.70 15.06
CA LEU A 318 17.36 0.13 14.03
C LEU A 318 18.72 -0.43 13.57
N ARG A 319 19.56 -0.85 14.53
CA ARG A 319 20.85 -1.50 14.21
C ARG A 319 20.64 -2.81 13.46
N HIS A 320 19.62 -3.59 13.82
CA HIS A 320 19.27 -4.81 13.12
C HIS A 320 18.79 -4.54 11.68
N MET A 321 17.90 -3.58 11.49
CA MET A 321 17.43 -3.15 10.16
C MET A 321 18.60 -2.74 9.27
N ALA A 322 19.52 -1.93 9.78
CA ALA A 322 20.72 -1.51 9.05
C ALA A 322 21.61 -2.71 8.69
N GLN A 323 21.93 -3.58 9.66
CA GLN A 323 22.78 -4.75 9.45
C GLN A 323 22.19 -5.77 8.46
N LYS A 324 20.87 -5.92 8.46
CA LYS A 324 20.14 -6.85 7.57
C LYS A 324 19.68 -6.21 6.27
N ASN A 325 19.96 -4.92 6.06
CA ASN A 325 19.47 -4.14 4.93
C ASN A 325 17.95 -4.24 4.76
N ILE A 326 17.20 -4.14 5.86
CA ILE A 326 15.72 -4.08 5.83
C ILE A 326 15.36 -2.60 5.66
N PRO A 327 14.90 -2.17 4.47
CA PRO A 327 14.60 -0.78 4.22
C PRO A 327 13.30 -0.34 4.90
N ILE A 328 13.25 0.95 5.18
CA ILE A 328 12.03 1.67 5.55
C ILE A 328 11.48 2.44 4.33
N GLU A 329 10.17 2.34 4.10
CA GLU A 329 9.43 3.08 3.08
C GLU A 329 8.82 4.34 3.73
N ILE A 330 9.37 5.51 3.41
CA ILE A 330 9.01 6.79 4.03
C ILE A 330 7.97 7.53 3.15
N ASN A 331 6.80 7.80 3.72
CA ASN A 331 5.63 8.38 3.06
C ASN A 331 5.31 9.78 3.63
N LEU A 332 6.17 10.78 3.40
CA LEU A 332 6.18 12.07 4.13
C LEU A 332 4.85 12.84 4.11
N ALA A 333 4.18 12.92 2.95
CA ALA A 333 2.89 13.61 2.86
C ALA A 333 1.76 12.81 3.53
N SER A 334 1.80 11.47 3.41
CA SER A 334 0.84 10.58 4.05
C SER A 334 0.92 10.69 5.57
N ASN A 335 2.12 10.56 6.15
CA ASN A 335 2.30 10.64 7.59
C ASN A 335 1.94 12.03 8.15
N GLU A 336 2.15 13.10 7.39
CA GLU A 336 1.65 14.43 7.77
C GLU A 336 0.12 14.49 7.75
N PHE A 337 -0.50 13.94 6.71
CA PHE A 337 -1.94 14.03 6.55
C PHE A 337 -2.67 13.17 7.58
N ILE A 338 -2.36 11.87 7.63
CA ILE A 338 -3.03 10.85 8.44
C ILE A 338 -2.68 11.04 9.92
N LEU A 339 -1.38 11.01 10.25
CA LEU A 339 -0.90 10.97 11.64
C LEU A 339 -0.59 12.36 12.23
N LYS A 340 -0.66 13.42 11.43
CA LYS A 340 -0.19 14.77 11.80
C LYS A 340 1.28 14.80 12.19
N VAL A 341 2.10 13.89 11.66
CA VAL A 341 3.54 13.78 11.94
C VAL A 341 4.35 14.34 10.77
N LYS A 342 5.18 15.36 11.05
CA LYS A 342 6.04 16.00 10.05
C LYS A 342 7.28 16.62 10.66
N GLU A 343 8.22 17.00 9.79
CA GLU A 343 9.44 17.71 10.16
C GLU A 343 10.19 16.98 11.29
N ASN A 344 10.56 17.68 12.36
CA ASN A 344 11.31 17.12 13.48
C ASN A 344 10.54 16.07 14.31
N ARG A 345 9.22 15.94 14.15
CA ARG A 345 8.44 14.87 14.80
C ARG A 345 8.50 13.55 14.04
N HIS A 346 8.85 13.57 12.76
CA HIS A 346 8.93 12.36 11.94
C HIS A 346 10.25 11.63 12.22
N PRO A 347 10.28 10.28 12.36
CA PRO A 347 11.50 9.54 12.71
C PRO A 347 12.51 9.39 11.56
N PHE A 348 12.39 10.19 10.50
CA PHE A 348 13.24 10.07 9.31
C PHE A 348 14.73 10.19 9.68
N THR A 349 15.07 11.18 10.51
CA THR A 349 16.45 11.40 10.97
C THR A 349 16.97 10.21 11.76
N LEU A 350 16.12 9.53 12.54
CA LEU A 350 16.53 8.36 13.32
C LEU A 350 16.95 7.20 12.40
N TYR A 351 16.14 6.90 11.38
CA TYR A 351 16.50 5.90 10.37
C TYR A 351 17.80 6.27 9.62
N LYS A 352 17.94 7.54 9.24
CA LYS A 352 19.13 8.04 8.54
C LYS A 352 20.40 7.87 9.39
N GLU A 353 20.40 8.33 10.63
CA GLU A 353 21.59 8.30 11.51
C GLU A 353 22.01 6.87 11.87
N PHE A 354 21.06 5.92 11.91
CA PHE A 354 21.35 4.50 12.11
C PHE A 354 21.74 3.76 10.82
N ASN A 355 21.81 4.44 9.68
CA ASN A 355 22.09 3.88 8.36
C ASN A 355 21.10 2.78 7.93
N VAL A 356 19.84 2.90 8.36
CA VAL A 356 18.76 2.06 7.82
C VAL A 356 18.55 2.47 6.35
N PRO A 357 18.46 1.52 5.40
CA PRO A 357 18.19 1.88 4.02
C PRO A 357 16.82 2.56 3.89
N ILE A 358 16.77 3.73 3.26
CA ILE A 358 15.54 4.49 3.09
C ILE A 358 15.09 4.46 1.64
N VAL A 359 13.79 4.28 1.44
CA VAL A 359 13.08 4.50 0.17
C VAL A 359 12.03 5.60 0.40
N ILE A 360 11.86 6.49 -0.58
CA ILE A 360 10.83 7.54 -0.55
C ILE A 360 9.70 7.12 -1.50
N SER A 361 8.47 7.17 -1.01
CA SER A 361 7.28 6.67 -1.72
C SER A 361 6.09 7.61 -1.56
N THR A 362 5.03 7.41 -2.36
CA THR A 362 3.89 8.34 -2.40
C THR A 362 2.66 7.89 -1.61
N ASP A 363 2.55 6.59 -1.32
CA ASP A 363 1.39 5.97 -0.67
C ASP A 363 0.11 6.05 -1.52
N ASP A 364 -0.76 7.01 -1.25
CA ASP A 364 -2.03 7.25 -1.93
C ASP A 364 -2.06 8.66 -2.54
N ALA A 365 -1.25 8.85 -3.59
CA ALA A 365 -1.00 10.18 -4.19
C ALA A 365 -2.27 10.94 -4.64
N GLY A 366 -3.31 10.22 -5.04
CA GLY A 366 -4.58 10.76 -5.52
C GLY A 366 -5.46 11.28 -4.38
N ILE A 367 -5.63 10.49 -3.31
CA ILE A 367 -6.35 10.94 -2.11
C ILE A 367 -5.58 12.07 -1.45
N LEU A 368 -4.26 11.91 -1.26
CA LEU A 368 -3.41 12.89 -0.55
C LEU A 368 -3.10 14.14 -1.38
N ARG A 369 -3.50 14.17 -2.66
CA ARG A 369 -3.26 15.27 -3.60
C ARG A 369 -1.78 15.66 -3.70
N THR A 370 -0.93 14.65 -3.71
CA THR A 370 0.52 14.76 -3.75
C THR A 370 1.07 13.99 -4.96
N ASN A 371 2.38 13.98 -5.12
CA ASN A 371 3.05 13.21 -6.15
C ASN A 371 4.50 12.91 -5.75
N MET A 372 5.21 12.12 -6.53
CA MET A 372 6.59 11.73 -6.21
C MET A 372 7.53 12.95 -6.22
N THR A 373 7.24 13.97 -7.03
CA THR A 373 7.99 15.22 -6.99
C THR A 373 7.90 15.92 -5.64
N GLU A 374 6.69 16.04 -5.09
CA GLU A 374 6.45 16.66 -3.79
C GLU A 374 7.16 15.90 -2.67
N GLN A 375 7.15 14.56 -2.66
CA GLN A 375 7.86 13.79 -1.63
C GLN A 375 9.35 14.15 -1.55
N TYR A 376 10.02 14.25 -2.70
CA TYR A 376 11.43 14.67 -2.74
C TYR A 376 11.65 16.15 -2.41
N VAL A 377 10.69 17.03 -2.73
CA VAL A 377 10.72 18.45 -2.32
C VAL A 377 10.57 18.55 -0.80
N LEU A 378 9.63 17.83 -0.20
CA LEU A 378 9.44 17.74 1.24
C LEU A 378 10.69 17.20 1.94
N LEU A 379 11.29 16.14 1.40
CA LEU A 379 12.56 15.60 1.91
C LEU A 379 13.64 16.69 1.94
N ALA A 380 13.91 17.33 0.81
CA ALA A 380 14.97 18.33 0.70
C ALA A 380 14.71 19.58 1.56
N LYS A 381 13.43 19.98 1.71
CA LYS A 381 13.03 21.17 2.47
C LYS A 381 13.04 20.93 3.99
N ARG A 382 12.55 19.76 4.43
CA ARG A 382 12.40 19.44 5.86
C ARG A 382 13.70 18.97 6.49
N TYR A 383 14.59 18.37 5.70
CA TYR A 383 15.86 17.79 6.17
C TYR A 383 17.02 18.34 5.34
N PRO A 384 17.40 19.62 5.55
CA PRO A 384 18.41 20.30 4.73
C PRO A 384 19.83 19.71 4.86
N ASP A 385 20.07 18.84 5.85
CA ASP A 385 21.29 18.06 6.01
C ASP A 385 21.37 16.85 5.07
N VAL A 386 20.26 16.49 4.41
CA VAL A 386 20.24 15.42 3.39
C VAL A 386 20.82 15.96 2.08
N SER A 387 22.08 15.60 1.83
CA SER A 387 22.79 16.03 0.62
C SER A 387 22.15 15.50 -0.67
N TYR A 388 22.45 16.16 -1.80
CA TYR A 388 22.06 15.66 -3.13
C TYR A 388 22.53 14.22 -3.39
N ALA A 389 23.74 13.86 -2.94
CA ALA A 389 24.27 12.51 -3.09
C ALA A 389 23.43 11.49 -2.30
N THR A 390 22.97 11.85 -1.11
CA THR A 390 22.08 11.01 -0.29
C THR A 390 20.70 10.88 -0.93
N ILE A 391 20.12 11.97 -1.45
CA ILE A 391 18.86 11.93 -2.21
C ILE A 391 19.00 10.99 -3.42
N LYS A 392 20.08 11.11 -4.18
CA LYS A 392 20.38 10.22 -5.30
C LYS A 392 20.47 8.76 -4.84
N GLN A 393 21.10 8.48 -3.70
CA GLN A 393 21.13 7.13 -3.13
C GLN A 393 19.74 6.58 -2.82
N TYR A 394 18.82 7.38 -2.26
CA TYR A 394 17.43 6.95 -2.02
C TYR A 394 16.69 6.62 -3.33
N VAL A 395 16.99 7.35 -4.40
CA VAL A 395 16.48 7.05 -5.75
C VAL A 395 17.02 5.71 -6.29
N TYR A 396 18.26 5.33 -6.00
CA TYR A 396 18.76 3.99 -6.36
C TYR A 396 18.19 2.91 -5.43
N ASN A 397 17.98 3.23 -4.15
CA ASN A 397 17.39 2.31 -3.17
C ASN A 397 16.01 1.83 -3.63
N SER A 398 15.19 2.68 -4.23
CA SER A 398 13.88 2.27 -4.75
C SER A 398 13.96 1.20 -5.85
N ILE A 399 15.09 1.04 -6.54
CA ILE A 399 15.30 -0.06 -7.48
C ILE A 399 16.00 -1.23 -6.78
N ASN A 400 17.03 -0.96 -5.99
CA ASN A 400 17.81 -1.98 -5.28
C ASN A 400 16.99 -2.81 -4.27
N TYR A 401 15.98 -2.19 -3.65
CA TYR A 401 15.09 -2.85 -2.69
C TYR A 401 13.71 -3.21 -3.26
N SER A 402 13.49 -3.01 -4.56
CA SER A 402 12.32 -3.56 -5.24
C SER A 402 12.30 -5.09 -5.17
N PHE A 403 11.10 -5.67 -5.18
CA PHE A 403 10.89 -7.12 -5.23
C PHE A 403 10.84 -7.66 -6.67
N ILE A 404 11.41 -6.94 -7.63
CA ILE A 404 11.56 -7.42 -9.01
C ILE A 404 12.33 -8.75 -8.99
N GLN A 405 11.66 -9.83 -9.39
CA GLN A 405 12.25 -11.17 -9.44
C GLN A 405 13.23 -11.35 -10.62
N ASP A 406 13.07 -10.57 -11.68
CA ASP A 406 13.93 -10.63 -12.86
C ASP A 406 15.14 -9.69 -12.72
N GLU A 407 16.29 -10.27 -12.42
CA GLU A 407 17.56 -9.55 -12.28
C GLU A 407 17.97 -8.76 -13.55
N ALA A 408 17.57 -9.20 -14.75
CA ALA A 408 17.87 -8.46 -15.97
C ALA A 408 17.08 -7.15 -16.03
N VAL A 409 15.80 -7.17 -15.61
CA VAL A 409 14.96 -5.97 -15.51
C VAL A 409 15.56 -5.00 -14.51
N LYS A 410 15.96 -5.48 -13.33
CA LYS A 410 16.59 -4.65 -12.29
C LYS A 410 17.88 -3.99 -12.77
N LYS A 411 18.77 -4.75 -13.41
CA LYS A 411 20.02 -4.21 -13.99
C LYS A 411 19.76 -3.17 -15.07
N GLN A 412 18.75 -3.39 -15.91
CA GLN A 412 18.36 -2.44 -16.95
C GLN A 412 17.84 -1.13 -16.35
N LEU A 413 16.97 -1.20 -15.33
CA LEU A 413 16.47 -0.01 -14.62
C LEU A 413 17.60 0.81 -13.98
N ILE A 414 18.59 0.15 -13.35
CA ILE A 414 19.76 0.84 -12.77
C ILE A 414 20.59 1.52 -13.86
N LYS A 415 20.87 0.83 -14.97
CA LYS A 415 21.62 1.39 -16.10
C LYS A 415 20.92 2.60 -16.72
N ASP A 416 19.60 2.53 -16.86
CA ASP A 416 18.81 3.66 -17.37
C ASP A 416 18.80 4.81 -16.38
N LEU A 417 18.72 4.53 -15.09
CA LEU A 417 18.79 5.53 -14.04
C LEU A 417 20.14 6.26 -14.05
N ASP A 418 21.26 5.54 -14.24
CA ASP A 418 22.60 6.13 -14.41
C ASP A 418 22.63 7.12 -15.58
N ASN A 419 22.12 6.72 -16.74
CA ASN A 419 22.08 7.56 -17.94
C ASN A 419 21.20 8.80 -17.73
N ARG A 420 20.04 8.64 -17.09
CA ARG A 420 19.12 9.75 -16.79
C ARG A 420 19.74 10.72 -15.77
N PHE A 421 20.49 10.23 -14.78
CA PHE A 421 21.21 11.10 -13.84
C PHE A 421 22.33 11.87 -14.53
N LYS A 422 23.17 11.21 -15.35
CA LYS A 422 24.20 11.89 -16.15
C LYS A 422 23.60 13.01 -17.00
N ALA A 423 22.49 12.75 -17.69
CA ALA A 423 21.79 13.74 -18.50
C ALA A 423 21.17 14.88 -17.67
N PHE A 424 20.69 14.58 -16.46
CA PHE A 424 20.16 15.60 -15.55
C PHE A 424 21.27 16.48 -14.98
N GLU A 425 22.35 15.89 -14.47
CA GLU A 425 23.49 16.56 -13.84
C GLU A 425 24.23 17.47 -14.84
N ALA A 426 24.38 17.03 -16.10
CA ALA A 426 24.99 17.84 -17.17
C ALA A 426 24.28 19.18 -17.43
N LYS A 427 23.02 19.35 -16.98
CA LYS A 427 22.30 20.64 -17.08
C LYS A 427 22.74 21.65 -16.03
N PHE A 428 23.34 21.20 -14.92
CA PHE A 428 23.76 22.04 -13.80
C PHE A 428 25.28 22.21 -13.71
N SER A 429 26.06 21.30 -14.29
CA SER A 429 27.53 21.37 -14.33
C SER A 429 28.12 22.51 -15.20
N LYS A 430 27.33 23.54 -15.55
CA LYS A 430 27.75 24.68 -16.38
C LYS A 430 27.94 26.02 -15.64
N ASN A 431 27.92 26.01 -14.30
CA ASN A 431 28.28 27.19 -13.51
C ASN A 431 29.58 26.96 -12.74
#